data_AF-A0A7G1NE09-F1
#
_entry.id   AF-A0A7G1NE09-F1
#
_cell.length_a   1.000
_cell.length_b   1.000
_cell.length_c   1.000
_cell.angle_alpha   90.00
_cell.angle_beta   90.00
_cell.angle_gamma   90.00
#
_symmetry.space_group_name_H-M   'P 1'
#
loop_
_entity.id
_entity.type
_entity.pdbx_description
1 polymer ?
#
loop_
_entity_poly.entity_id
_entity_poly.type
_entity_poly.pdbx_seq_one_letter_code
_entity_poly.pdbx_strand_id
1 'polypeptide(L)'
;MLLTRHLVLPVHRTLPWGAVGAAGAAGWLLTALTRTGESAERLSLYLLRAAILAFAVGLAFLLDDPARHTTAAVPTPRPVRTALRVALAAPAAAAWWTVALLLVPPYVRPPVGDITLEAGAACALAVTGAAAAVRFSEVARPGLPVAIGLLTTALLAMLFQPGRWALFVPVEDERWAAAHDRWGVVLAGAVILGAVCAVEPLRRRSRS
;
A
#
# COMPACT_ATOMS: atom_id res chain seq x y z
N MET A 1 16.00 -25.17 4.62
CA MET A 1 16.15 -23.90 5.39
C MET A 1 17.27 -22.98 4.88
N LEU A 2 18.41 -23.49 4.40
CA LEU A 2 19.51 -22.64 3.87
C LEU A 2 19.15 -21.87 2.58
N LEU A 3 18.45 -22.48 1.63
CA LEU A 3 18.09 -21.85 0.35
C LEU A 3 17.20 -20.60 0.53
N THR A 4 16.28 -20.63 1.49
CA THR A 4 15.38 -19.52 1.81
C THR A 4 16.14 -18.32 2.37
N ARG A 5 17.16 -18.55 3.20
CA ARG A 5 17.99 -17.50 3.80
C ARG A 5 18.86 -16.79 2.75
N HIS A 6 19.34 -17.53 1.75
CA HIS A 6 20.14 -16.98 0.64
C HIS A 6 19.35 -16.07 -0.30
N LEU A 7 18.03 -16.22 -0.40
CA LEU A 7 17.18 -15.33 -1.22
C LEU A 7 16.63 -14.15 -0.42
N VAL A 8 16.35 -14.34 0.87
CA VAL A 8 15.80 -13.29 1.74
C VAL A 8 16.78 -12.15 1.96
N LEU A 9 18.06 -12.45 2.23
CA LEU A 9 19.06 -11.42 2.54
C LEU A 9 19.33 -10.46 1.37
N PRO A 10 19.54 -10.95 0.12
CA PRO A 10 19.69 -10.08 -1.04
C PRO A 10 18.43 -9.27 -1.32
N VAL A 11 17.25 -9.89 -1.24
CA VAL A 11 15.98 -9.20 -1.48
C VAL A 11 15.79 -8.07 -0.47
N HIS A 12 16.00 -8.34 0.82
CA HIS A 12 15.96 -7.34 1.87
C HIS A 12 16.90 -6.16 1.58
N ARG A 13 18.13 -6.41 1.14
CA ARG A 13 19.08 -5.32 0.82
C ARG A 13 18.70 -4.50 -0.41
N THR A 14 17.98 -5.10 -1.36
CA THR A 14 17.51 -4.38 -2.57
C THR A 14 16.23 -3.59 -2.36
N LEU A 15 15.55 -3.77 -1.21
CA LEU A 15 14.34 -3.00 -0.92
C LEU A 15 14.70 -1.54 -0.62
N PRO A 16 13.91 -0.57 -1.12
CA PRO A 16 14.12 0.84 -0.85
C PRO A 16 13.63 1.22 0.56
N TRP A 17 14.25 0.64 1.59
CA TRP A 17 13.92 0.91 3.00
C TRP A 17 14.00 2.39 3.35
N GLY A 18 14.85 3.17 2.66
CA GLY A 18 14.89 4.62 2.82
C GLY A 18 13.57 5.30 2.44
N ALA A 19 12.98 4.93 1.30
CA ALA A 19 11.70 5.49 0.85
C ALA A 19 10.54 5.03 1.73
N VAL A 20 10.49 3.73 2.05
CA VAL A 20 9.46 3.16 2.95
C VAL A 20 9.57 3.73 4.36
N GLY A 21 10.79 3.87 4.88
CA GLY A 21 11.06 4.44 6.19
C GLY A 21 10.74 5.94 6.27
N ALA A 22 11.09 6.73 5.25
CA ALA A 22 10.75 8.15 5.19
C ALA A 22 9.23 8.37 5.11
N ALA A 23 8.54 7.59 4.27
CA ALA A 23 7.08 7.59 4.16
C ALA A 23 6.42 7.16 5.48
N GLY A 24 6.95 6.12 6.13
CA GLY A 24 6.48 5.66 7.43
C GLY A 24 6.67 6.69 8.54
N ALA A 25 7.83 7.35 8.58
CA ALA A 25 8.12 8.43 9.51
C ALA A 25 7.18 9.63 9.30
N ALA A 26 6.91 10.01 8.05
CA ALA A 26 5.92 11.04 7.74
C ALA A 26 4.53 10.66 8.26
N GLY A 27 4.10 9.40 8.10
CA GLY A 27 2.84 8.90 8.66
C GLY A 27 2.80 8.90 10.19
N TRP A 28 3.91 8.60 10.86
CA TRP A 28 4.01 8.72 12.32
C TRP A 28 3.98 10.18 12.79
N LEU A 29 4.63 11.10 12.08
CA LEU A 29 4.54 12.53 12.37
C LEU A 29 3.09 13.02 12.26
N LEU A 30 2.39 12.64 11.19
CA LEU A 30 0.98 12.98 10.99
C LEU A 30 0.09 12.44 12.11
N THR A 31 0.28 11.19 12.53
CA THR A 31 -0.51 10.61 13.64
C THR A 31 -0.13 11.19 15.00
N ALA A 32 1.13 11.55 15.22
CA ALA A 32 1.57 12.20 16.46
C ALA A 32 0.96 13.59 16.65
N LEU A 33 0.60 14.30 15.58
CA LEU A 33 -0.12 15.60 15.65
C LEU A 33 -1.48 15.48 16.35
N THR A 34 -2.08 14.28 16.43
CA THR A 34 -3.31 14.07 17.21
C THR A 34 -3.12 14.32 18.72
N ARG A 35 -1.88 14.39 19.20
CA ARG A 35 -1.56 14.62 20.61
C ARG A 35 -1.38 16.10 20.97
N THR A 36 -1.26 16.98 19.98
CA THR A 36 -0.78 18.36 20.19
C THR A 36 -1.88 19.44 20.11
N GLY A 37 -3.14 19.10 19.83
CA GLY A 37 -4.16 20.12 19.56
C GLY A 37 -5.55 19.80 20.12
N GLU A 38 -6.28 20.86 20.48
CA GLU A 38 -7.70 20.81 20.89
C GLU A 38 -8.62 20.32 19.74
N SER A 39 -8.17 20.42 18.50
CA SER A 39 -8.86 19.92 17.30
C SER A 39 -8.58 18.45 16.98
N ALA A 40 -7.89 17.72 17.87
CA ALA A 40 -7.52 16.32 17.69
C ALA A 40 -8.71 15.40 17.40
N GLU A 41 -9.87 15.65 18.01
CA GLU A 41 -11.08 14.86 17.79
C GLU A 41 -11.55 14.94 16.34
N ARG A 42 -11.66 16.16 15.80
CA ARG A 42 -12.07 16.42 14.41
C ARG A 42 -11.03 16.00 13.37
N LEU A 43 -9.74 16.05 13.71
CA LEU A 43 -8.66 15.81 12.75
C LEU A 43 -8.08 14.40 12.78
N SER A 44 -8.34 13.62 13.84
CA SER A 44 -7.81 12.26 14.03
C SER A 44 -8.02 11.36 12.82
N LEU A 45 -9.25 11.33 12.29
CA LEU A 45 -9.63 10.55 11.12
C LEU A 45 -8.86 10.97 9.87
N TYR A 46 -8.80 12.28 9.60
CA TYR A 46 -8.10 12.81 8.43
C TYR A 46 -6.59 12.63 8.52
N LEU A 47 -6.00 12.76 9.71
CA LEU A 47 -4.58 12.51 9.95
C LEU A 47 -4.23 11.03 9.79
N LEU A 48 -5.08 10.12 10.24
CA LEU A 48 -4.93 8.68 10.00
C LEU A 48 -5.01 8.34 8.51
N ARG A 49 -6.01 8.87 7.80
CA ARG A 49 -6.15 8.72 6.34
C ARG A 49 -4.94 9.28 5.58
N ALA A 50 -4.43 10.44 5.99
CA ALA A 50 -3.21 11.03 5.44
C ALA A 50 -1.97 10.16 5.72
N ALA A 51 -1.84 9.62 6.93
CA ALA A 51 -0.76 8.72 7.29
C ALA A 51 -0.79 7.41 6.48
N ILE A 52 -1.99 6.85 6.27
CA ILE A 52 -2.21 5.69 5.39
C ILE A 52 -1.73 6.00 3.97
N LEU A 53 -2.15 7.12 3.40
CA LEU A 53 -1.76 7.52 2.05
C LEU A 53 -0.24 7.74 1.94
N ALA A 54 0.37 8.40 2.92
CA ALA A 54 1.82 8.62 2.96
C ALA A 54 2.57 7.28 2.93
N PHE A 55 2.17 6.33 3.76
CA PHE A 55 2.79 5.00 3.79
C PHE A 55 2.53 4.19 2.52
N ALA A 56 1.31 4.23 1.99
CA ALA A 56 0.96 3.57 0.72
C ALA A 56 1.78 4.11 -0.46
N VAL A 57 2.06 5.41 -0.50
CA VAL A 57 3.00 6.01 -1.47
C VAL A 57 4.39 5.40 -1.32
N GLY A 58 4.90 5.25 -0.10
CA GLY A 58 6.17 4.56 0.16
C GLY A 58 6.19 3.12 -0.38
N LEU A 59 5.09 2.39 -0.22
CA LEU A 59 4.93 1.03 -0.76
C LEU A 59 4.88 0.97 -2.29
N ALA A 60 4.43 2.02 -2.98
CA ALA A 60 4.45 2.05 -4.45
C ALA A 60 5.88 1.90 -5.01
N PHE A 61 6.89 2.40 -4.26
CA PHE A 61 8.30 2.28 -4.63
C PHE A 61 8.89 0.90 -4.32
N LEU A 62 8.19 -0.03 -3.68
CA LEU A 62 8.72 -1.33 -3.27
C LEU A 62 9.28 -2.15 -4.45
N LEU A 63 8.78 -1.90 -5.66
CA LEU A 63 9.21 -2.58 -6.88
C LEU A 63 10.19 -1.77 -7.74
N ASP A 64 10.56 -0.56 -7.32
CA ASP A 64 11.62 0.20 -7.99
C ASP A 64 12.95 -0.52 -7.77
N ASP A 65 13.52 -1.03 -8.85
CA ASP A 65 14.82 -1.69 -8.85
C ASP A 65 15.80 -0.86 -9.69
N PRO A 66 16.66 -0.05 -9.05
CA PRO A 66 17.61 0.81 -9.77
C PRO A 66 18.66 -0.01 -10.56
N ALA A 67 18.79 -1.32 -10.30
CA ALA A 67 19.74 -2.23 -10.96
C ALA A 67 19.06 -3.15 -12.00
N ARG A 68 17.86 -2.83 -12.47
CA ARG A 68 17.11 -3.64 -13.46
C ARG A 68 17.90 -3.87 -14.76
N HIS A 69 18.81 -2.96 -15.13
CA HIS A 69 19.62 -3.05 -16.35
C HIS A 69 20.75 -4.09 -16.27
N THR A 70 21.20 -4.50 -15.07
CA THR A 70 22.30 -5.46 -14.90
C THR A 70 21.84 -6.85 -14.45
N THR A 71 20.59 -7.00 -13.99
CA THR A 71 20.04 -8.25 -13.43
C THR A 71 19.11 -9.02 -14.38
N ALA A 72 18.94 -8.55 -15.63
CA ALA A 72 18.07 -9.18 -16.63
C ALA A 72 18.47 -10.63 -16.98
N ALA A 73 19.70 -11.05 -16.68
CA ALA A 73 20.22 -12.39 -16.93
C ALA A 73 19.89 -13.44 -15.83
N VAL A 74 19.23 -13.06 -14.73
CA VAL A 74 18.97 -13.99 -13.62
C VAL A 74 17.72 -14.85 -13.90
N PRO A 75 17.80 -16.20 -13.85
CA PRO A 75 16.73 -17.12 -14.24
C PRO A 75 15.59 -17.24 -13.21
N THR A 76 15.45 -16.30 -12.28
CA THR A 76 14.34 -16.29 -11.31
C THR A 76 13.09 -15.64 -11.93
N PRO A 77 11.94 -16.32 -11.91
CA PRO A 77 10.70 -15.76 -12.43
C PRO A 77 10.30 -14.48 -11.66
N ARG A 78 9.94 -13.45 -12.42
CA ARG A 78 9.52 -12.12 -11.92
C ARG A 78 8.46 -12.18 -10.81
N PRO A 79 7.40 -13.01 -10.86
CA PRO A 79 6.37 -13.02 -9.81
C PRO A 79 6.87 -13.49 -8.45
N VAL A 80 7.86 -14.40 -8.42
CA VAL A 80 8.43 -14.90 -7.15
C VAL A 80 9.20 -13.79 -6.43
N ARG A 81 9.90 -12.93 -7.16
CA ARG A 81 10.62 -11.78 -6.59
C ARG A 81 9.64 -10.73 -6.04
N THR A 82 8.56 -10.46 -6.75
CA THR A 82 7.49 -9.56 -6.28
C THR A 82 6.82 -10.11 -5.03
N ALA A 83 6.41 -11.38 -5.04
CA ALA A 83 5.79 -12.03 -3.89
C ALA A 83 6.70 -12.02 -2.65
N LEU A 84 7.99 -12.29 -2.82
CA LEU A 84 8.95 -12.27 -1.72
C LEU A 84 9.17 -10.85 -1.17
N ARG A 85 9.25 -9.82 -2.03
CA ARG A 85 9.36 -8.41 -1.62
C ARG A 85 8.12 -7.98 -0.83
N VAL A 86 6.93 -8.34 -1.30
CA VAL A 86 5.66 -8.04 -0.62
C VAL A 86 5.55 -8.77 0.72
N ALA A 87 5.91 -10.07 0.75
CA ALA A 87 5.90 -10.86 1.97
C ALA A 87 6.85 -10.31 3.05
N LEU A 88 8.01 -9.75 2.65
CA LEU A 88 8.95 -9.11 3.56
C LEU A 88 8.46 -7.72 4.03
N ALA A 89 7.73 -6.99 3.20
CA ALA A 89 7.19 -5.68 3.56
C ALA A 89 5.95 -5.78 4.47
N ALA A 90 5.16 -6.86 4.36
CA ALA A 90 3.94 -7.07 5.15
C ALA A 90 4.13 -6.96 6.68
N PRO A 91 5.11 -7.63 7.32
CA PRO A 91 5.32 -7.48 8.76
C PRO A 91 5.77 -6.06 9.15
N ALA A 92 6.56 -5.40 8.31
CA ALA A 92 6.98 -4.02 8.55
C ALA A 92 5.77 -3.06 8.46
N ALA A 93 4.87 -3.27 7.50
CA ALA A 93 3.63 -2.52 7.37
C ALA A 93 2.70 -2.73 8.58
N ALA A 94 2.55 -3.96 9.06
CA ALA A 94 1.76 -4.27 10.24
C ALA A 94 2.33 -3.62 11.51
N ALA A 95 3.65 -3.66 11.69
CA ALA A 95 4.33 -2.99 12.80
C ALA A 95 4.15 -1.47 12.72
N TRP A 96 4.34 -0.88 11.54
CA TRP A 96 4.13 0.55 11.31
C TRP A 96 2.70 0.98 11.64
N TRP A 97 1.70 0.21 11.19
CA TRP A 97 0.29 0.48 11.44
C TRP A 97 -0.05 0.40 12.93
N THR A 98 0.49 -0.60 13.62
CA THR A 98 0.32 -0.76 15.07
C THR A 98 0.84 0.49 15.81
N VAL A 99 2.03 0.98 15.45
CA VAL A 99 2.58 2.20 16.04
C VAL A 99 1.71 3.42 15.72
N ALA A 100 1.24 3.56 14.48
CA ALA A 100 0.35 4.65 14.08
C ALA A 100 -0.93 4.68 14.92
N LEU A 101 -1.54 3.52 15.19
CA LEU A 101 -2.72 3.40 16.06
C LEU A 101 -2.42 3.74 17.53
N LEU A 102 -1.24 3.34 18.04
CA LEU A 102 -0.82 3.63 19.42
C LEU A 102 -0.49 5.11 19.63
N LEU A 103 -0.08 5.82 18.58
CA LEU A 103 0.16 7.27 18.64
C LEU A 103 -1.15 8.06 18.78
N VAL A 104 -2.26 7.54 18.27
CA VAL A 104 -3.58 8.17 18.40
C VAL A 104 -4.20 7.87 19.77
N PRO A 105 -4.54 8.91 20.55
CA PRO A 105 -5.14 8.73 21.87
C PRO A 105 -6.47 7.95 21.82
N PRO A 106 -6.77 7.10 22.82
CA PRO A 106 -7.95 6.23 22.78
C PRO A 106 -9.29 6.96 22.68
N TYR A 107 -9.39 8.16 23.27
CA TYR A 107 -10.63 8.94 23.36
C TYR A 107 -11.02 9.65 22.05
N VAL A 108 -10.08 9.80 21.10
CA VAL A 108 -10.34 10.35 19.75
C VAL A 108 -10.15 9.28 18.67
N ARG A 109 -9.99 8.02 19.05
CA ARG A 109 -9.64 6.96 18.10
C ARG A 109 -10.89 6.55 17.31
N PRO A 110 -10.88 6.66 15.97
CA PRO A 110 -11.97 6.14 15.16
C PRO A 110 -12.04 4.59 15.23
N PRO A 111 -13.15 3.98 14.78
CA PRO A 111 -13.29 2.53 14.74
C PRO A 111 -12.10 1.85 14.04
N VAL A 112 -11.33 1.07 14.80
CA VAL A 112 -10.02 0.57 14.35
C VAL A 112 -10.15 -0.43 13.20
N GLY A 113 -11.19 -1.27 13.21
CA GLY A 113 -11.42 -2.26 12.15
C GLY A 113 -11.63 -1.61 10.80
N ASP A 114 -12.50 -0.60 10.77
CA ASP A 114 -12.86 0.17 9.60
C ASP A 114 -11.67 0.92 9.00
N ILE A 115 -10.89 1.60 9.83
CA ILE A 115 -9.68 2.30 9.37
C ILE A 115 -8.56 1.32 8.96
N THR A 116 -8.49 0.14 9.61
CA THR A 116 -7.54 -0.90 9.18
C THR A 116 -7.92 -1.45 7.80
N LEU A 117 -9.20 -1.49 7.47
CA LEU A 117 -9.69 -1.85 6.13
C LEU A 117 -9.26 -0.81 5.10
N GLU A 118 -9.43 0.48 5.38
CA GLU A 118 -8.94 1.57 4.51
C GLU A 118 -7.42 1.47 4.31
N ALA A 119 -6.67 1.25 5.40
CA ALA A 119 -5.21 1.09 5.38
C ALA A 119 -4.78 -0.10 4.51
N GLY A 120 -5.42 -1.25 4.72
CA GLY A 120 -5.17 -2.46 3.95
C GLY A 120 -5.47 -2.28 2.47
N ALA A 121 -6.58 -1.65 2.13
CA ALA A 121 -6.98 -1.37 0.75
C ALA A 121 -5.99 -0.44 0.04
N ALA A 122 -5.59 0.67 0.68
CA ALA A 122 -4.62 1.60 0.11
C ALA A 122 -3.25 0.94 -0.12
N CYS A 123 -2.77 0.16 0.86
CA CYS A 123 -1.52 -0.58 0.72
C CYS A 123 -1.60 -1.64 -0.40
N ALA A 124 -2.71 -2.38 -0.47
CA ALA A 124 -2.94 -3.38 -1.51
C ALA A 124 -3.00 -2.74 -2.91
N LEU A 125 -3.66 -1.58 -3.05
CA LEU A 125 -3.70 -0.83 -4.30
C LEU A 125 -2.32 -0.33 -4.72
N ALA A 126 -1.51 0.19 -3.79
CA ALA A 126 -0.16 0.64 -4.08
C ALA A 126 0.72 -0.51 -4.61
N VAL A 127 0.70 -1.65 -3.91
CA VAL A 127 1.48 -2.84 -4.29
C VAL A 127 0.98 -3.42 -5.61
N THR A 128 -0.34 -3.53 -5.78
CA THR A 128 -0.95 -4.08 -7.00
C THR A 128 -0.72 -3.16 -8.20
N GLY A 129 -0.84 -1.85 -8.01
CA GLY A 129 -0.54 -0.85 -9.04
C GLY A 129 0.93 -0.93 -9.49
N ALA A 130 1.86 -1.07 -8.55
CA ALA A 130 3.27 -1.30 -8.86
C ALA A 130 3.48 -2.61 -9.63
N ALA A 131 2.83 -3.71 -9.21
CA ALA A 131 2.93 -5.00 -9.89
C ALA A 131 2.34 -4.96 -11.31
N ALA A 132 1.20 -4.28 -11.49
CA ALA A 132 0.56 -4.07 -12.78
C ALA A 132 1.43 -3.20 -13.69
N ALA A 133 2.00 -2.10 -13.19
CA ALA A 133 2.92 -1.26 -13.95
C ALA A 133 4.15 -2.06 -14.42
N VAL A 134 4.73 -2.90 -13.57
CA VAL A 134 5.86 -3.78 -13.94
C VAL A 134 5.47 -4.80 -15.01
N ARG A 135 4.22 -5.28 -15.01
CA ARG A 135 3.71 -6.29 -15.97
C ARG A 135 3.34 -5.68 -17.32
N PHE A 136 2.69 -4.53 -17.31
CA PHE A 136 2.09 -3.93 -18.50
C PHE A 136 2.90 -2.77 -19.09
N SER A 137 3.99 -2.34 -18.43
CA SER A 137 4.84 -1.27 -18.94
C SER A 137 6.32 -1.64 -18.89
N GLU A 138 7.07 -1.12 -19.87
CA GLU A 138 8.54 -1.21 -19.91
C GLU A 138 9.22 -0.13 -19.05
N VAL A 139 8.45 0.57 -18.20
CA VAL A 139 8.95 1.69 -17.39
C VAL A 139 9.96 1.17 -16.37
N ALA A 140 11.17 1.74 -16.39
CA ALA A 140 12.27 1.35 -15.51
C ALA A 140 12.00 1.64 -14.02
N ARG A 141 11.06 2.57 -13.72
CA ARG A 141 10.69 3.01 -12.37
C ARG A 141 9.16 3.09 -12.21
N PRO A 142 8.49 1.98 -11.88
CA PRO A 142 7.03 1.95 -11.71
C PRO A 142 6.52 2.80 -10.53
N GLY A 143 7.36 3.12 -9.54
CA GLY A 143 6.92 3.73 -8.28
C GLY A 143 6.33 5.13 -8.43
N LEU A 144 6.96 6.00 -9.21
CA LEU A 144 6.51 7.40 -9.37
C LEU A 144 5.14 7.51 -10.07
N PRO A 145 4.88 6.86 -11.23
CA PRO A 145 3.56 6.87 -11.85
C PRO A 145 2.46 6.30 -10.94
N VAL A 146 2.77 5.24 -10.19
CA VAL A 146 1.81 4.60 -9.28
C VAL A 146 1.50 5.49 -8.07
N ALA A 147 2.51 6.14 -7.50
CA ALA A 147 2.32 7.11 -6.42
C ALA A 147 1.45 8.30 -6.88
N ILE A 148 1.74 8.85 -8.06
CA ILE A 148 0.93 9.93 -8.65
C ILE A 148 -0.50 9.45 -8.90
N GLY A 149 -0.69 8.28 -9.50
CA GLY A 149 -2.00 7.67 -9.73
C GLY A 149 -2.80 7.48 -8.43
N LEU A 150 -2.16 6.97 -7.38
CA LEU A 150 -2.79 6.77 -6.08
C LEU A 150 -3.20 8.11 -5.42
N LEU A 151 -2.31 9.11 -5.43
CA LEU A 151 -2.60 10.42 -4.84
C LEU A 151 -3.68 11.16 -5.62
N THR A 152 -3.61 11.15 -6.95
CA THR A 152 -4.62 11.77 -7.81
C THR A 152 -5.98 11.09 -7.66
N THR A 153 -6.04 9.76 -7.63
CA THR A 153 -7.31 9.05 -7.41
C THR A 153 -7.88 9.29 -6.02
N ALA A 154 -7.05 9.32 -4.96
CA ALA A 154 -7.50 9.66 -3.62
C ALA A 154 -8.04 11.09 -3.54
N LEU A 155 -7.35 12.05 -4.16
CA LEU A 155 -7.77 13.45 -4.22
C LEU A 155 -9.08 13.61 -5.01
N LEU A 156 -9.19 12.96 -6.17
CA LEU A 156 -10.41 12.97 -6.98
C LEU A 156 -11.57 12.32 -6.22
N ALA A 157 -11.34 11.21 -5.53
CA ALA A 157 -12.35 10.56 -4.70
C ALA A 157 -12.79 11.44 -3.52
N MET A 158 -11.89 12.24 -2.94
CA MET A 158 -12.23 13.20 -1.89
C MET A 158 -13.01 14.41 -2.43
N LEU A 159 -12.61 14.94 -3.59
CA LEU A 159 -13.17 16.17 -4.15
C LEU A 159 -14.50 15.96 -4.89
N PHE A 160 -14.58 14.88 -5.67
CA PHE A 160 -15.70 14.62 -6.58
C PHE A 160 -16.72 13.64 -6.03
N GLN A 161 -16.71 13.35 -4.72
CA GLN A 161 -17.56 12.32 -4.09
C GLN A 161 -18.94 12.26 -4.74
N PRO A 162 -19.17 11.27 -5.64
CA PRO A 162 -20.49 11.09 -6.19
C PRO A 162 -21.36 10.76 -4.98
N GLY A 163 -22.49 11.45 -4.75
CA GLY A 163 -23.29 11.24 -3.52
C GLY A 163 -23.65 9.78 -3.23
N ARG A 164 -23.57 8.93 -4.27
CA ARG A 164 -23.76 7.46 -4.28
C ARG A 164 -22.52 6.60 -3.94
N TRP A 165 -21.31 7.15 -3.98
CA TRP A 165 -20.01 6.45 -3.80
C TRP A 165 -19.09 7.17 -2.82
N ALA A 166 -19.65 7.74 -1.74
CA ALA A 166 -18.86 8.38 -0.70
C ALA A 166 -17.96 7.33 -0.02
N LEU A 167 -16.66 7.33 -0.35
CA LEU A 167 -15.63 6.47 0.27
C LEU A 167 -15.05 7.10 1.55
N PHE A 168 -14.96 8.43 1.57
CA PHE A 168 -14.42 9.21 2.67
C PHE A 168 -15.56 9.91 3.40
N VAL A 169 -16.06 9.24 4.43
CA VAL A 169 -17.22 9.69 5.20
C VAL A 169 -16.74 9.99 6.64
N PRO A 170 -17.26 11.01 7.34
CA PRO A 170 -16.99 11.22 8.76
C PRO A 170 -17.65 10.12 9.62
N VAL A 171 -17.19 9.90 10.85
CA VAL A 171 -17.65 8.78 11.69
C VAL A 171 -19.13 8.88 12.03
N GLU A 172 -19.66 10.10 12.10
CA GLU A 172 -21.03 10.41 12.54
C GLU A 172 -22.08 10.28 11.43
N ASP A 173 -21.68 10.02 10.18
CA ASP A 173 -22.60 9.93 9.03
C ASP A 173 -23.14 8.50 8.90
N GLU A 174 -24.45 8.38 8.67
CA GLU A 174 -25.16 7.11 8.51
C GLU A 174 -24.58 6.23 7.39
N ARG A 175 -23.89 6.84 6.43
CA ARG A 175 -23.25 6.15 5.30
C ARG A 175 -21.91 5.51 5.65
N TRP A 176 -21.42 5.64 6.89
CA TRP A 176 -20.14 5.09 7.33
C TRP A 176 -20.00 3.59 7.05
N ALA A 177 -20.99 2.78 7.43
CA ALA A 177 -20.95 1.33 7.21
C ALA A 177 -20.90 0.99 5.70
N ALA A 178 -21.76 1.64 4.90
CA ALA A 178 -21.78 1.45 3.45
C ALA A 178 -20.49 1.90 2.76
N ALA A 179 -19.78 2.91 3.31
CA ALA A 179 -18.48 3.31 2.81
C ALA A 179 -17.42 2.23 3.06
N HIS A 180 -17.46 1.57 4.21
CA HIS A 180 -16.52 0.49 4.56
C HIS A 180 -16.81 -0.81 3.81
N ASP A 181 -18.07 -1.11 3.49
CA ASP A 181 -18.40 -2.19 2.56
C ASP A 181 -17.75 -1.97 1.19
N ARG A 182 -17.77 -0.73 0.68
CA ARG A 182 -17.09 -0.37 -0.58
C ARG A 182 -15.57 -0.50 -0.47
N TRP A 183 -14.98 -0.12 0.66
CA TRP A 183 -13.56 -0.36 0.92
C TRP A 183 -13.21 -1.85 0.93
N GLY A 184 -14.10 -2.69 1.44
CA GLY A 184 -13.98 -4.16 1.34
C GLY A 184 -13.96 -4.64 -0.11
N VAL A 185 -14.86 -4.11 -0.96
CA VAL A 185 -14.87 -4.40 -2.40
C VAL A 185 -13.59 -3.91 -3.09
N VAL A 186 -13.09 -2.72 -2.75
CA VAL A 186 -11.84 -2.18 -3.28
C VAL A 186 -10.65 -3.07 -2.91
N LEU A 187 -10.57 -3.49 -1.64
CA LEU A 187 -9.53 -4.41 -1.18
C LEU A 187 -9.61 -5.76 -1.92
N ALA A 188 -10.80 -6.34 -2.02
CA ALA A 188 -11.00 -7.60 -2.73
C ALA A 188 -10.57 -7.48 -4.21
N GLY A 189 -10.97 -6.41 -4.89
CA GLY A 189 -10.58 -6.11 -6.26
C GLY A 189 -9.07 -5.95 -6.42
N ALA A 190 -8.41 -5.24 -5.49
CA ALA A 190 -6.96 -5.08 -5.48
C ALA A 190 -6.24 -6.43 -5.30
N VAL A 191 -6.70 -7.27 -4.37
CA VAL A 191 -6.12 -8.61 -4.13
C VAL A 191 -6.30 -9.51 -5.36
N ILE A 192 -7.49 -9.53 -5.96
CA ILE A 192 -7.76 -10.32 -7.18
C ILE A 192 -6.86 -9.85 -8.32
N LEU A 193 -6.78 -8.54 -8.55
CA LEU A 193 -5.92 -7.98 -9.60
C LEU A 193 -4.44 -8.27 -9.32
N GLY A 194 -4.00 -8.17 -8.07
CA GLY A 194 -2.65 -8.53 -7.65
C GLY A 194 -2.34 -10.01 -7.90
N ALA A 195 -3.28 -10.90 -7.60
CA ALA A 195 -3.16 -12.33 -7.90
C ALA A 195 -3.09 -12.59 -9.41
N VAL A 196 -3.97 -11.96 -10.21
CA VAL A 196 -3.95 -12.06 -11.67
C VAL A 196 -2.62 -11.55 -12.23
N CYS A 197 -2.10 -10.43 -11.70
CA CYS A 197 -0.80 -9.88 -12.07
C CYS A 197 0.36 -10.80 -11.71
N ALA A 198 0.26 -11.56 -10.61
CA ALA A 198 1.27 -12.51 -10.14
C ALA A 198 1.23 -13.88 -10.87
N VAL A 199 0.09 -14.29 -11.43
CA VAL A 199 0.01 -15.52 -12.22
C VAL A 199 0.61 -15.27 -13.61
N GLU A 200 1.80 -15.83 -13.84
CA GLU A 200 2.38 -15.95 -15.18
C GLU A 200 1.50 -16.88 -16.02
N PRO A 201 1.11 -16.55 -17.26
CA PRO A 201 0.53 -17.54 -18.15
C PRO A 201 1.58 -18.64 -18.34
N LEU A 202 1.28 -19.86 -17.87
CA LEU A 202 2.09 -21.05 -18.10
C LEU A 202 2.35 -21.14 -19.60
N ARG A 203 3.58 -20.77 -19.99
CA ARG A 203 4.02 -20.78 -21.38
C ARG A 203 3.75 -22.18 -21.89
N ARG A 204 2.88 -22.27 -22.91
CA ARG A 204 2.55 -23.52 -23.61
C ARG A 204 3.84 -24.33 -23.79
N ARG A 205 3.82 -25.55 -23.26
CA ARG A 205 4.81 -26.60 -23.56
C ARG A 205 5.08 -26.62 -25.06
N SER A 206 6.34 -26.85 -25.39
CA SER A 206 6.88 -26.88 -26.74
C SER A 206 6.01 -27.65 -27.73
N ARG A 207 5.93 -27.14 -28.95
CA ARG A 207 5.91 -27.95 -30.17
C ARG A 207 7.21 -27.55 -30.88
N SER A 208 8.31 -28.28 -30.72
CA SER A 208 8.70 -29.47 -31.53
C SER A 208 8.33 -29.31 -32.98
#